data_AF-A0A6A4W540-F1
#
_entry.id   AF-A0A6A4W540-F1
#
_cell.length_a   1.000
_cell.length_b   1.000
_cell.length_c   1.000
_cell.angle_alpha   90.00
_cell.angle_beta   90.00
_cell.angle_gamma   90.00
#
_symmetry.space_group_name_H-M   'P 1'
#
loop_
_entity.id
_entity.type
_entity.pdbx_description
1 polymer ?
#
loop_
_entity_poly.entity_id
_entity_poly.type
_entity_poly.pdbx_seq_one_letter_code
_entity_poly.pdbx_strand_id
1 'polypeptide(L)'
;MNNIQQLRVELEKMYNQMGGESLEEGAANILKELQQSLNAVLDDLAQMFAKSLERKIATSVMELGNLLSAIKGGGQLNQPTNRNIVAAEADEVLTPLMDLLDGSLSLYAQSCEKTVLKRLLKELWRIVMTTMEKAVVLPPMSDKSDISKEAEKNLSPKQCAVLDVALDTIKQYFHAGGNGLKKTFLDKSPELQSLRYALSLYTQTTDTLIKTFVSSQTNQVQQNRHKFSAGAGGATSRSPGAPAVPEETDRWPDEEPPPDGKDGIESPTIAMAQSLPEAAAAKAKRQDAPTVEEGGVGEISIQVDLFTHPGTGEHKVTVKVVAANDIRWTAQSGMFRPFVEINLIGPHLADKRRKHATKSKSNNWSPKFNETFHFMIGNEESLDSYELHICVRDYCFARDDRLVGVAIIQLKDIVDQGSCACWLTLGKRCQMDETGWTIMRILSQRTNDEVAKEFVKLKSDIRSADPVPGAPGSQ
;
A
#
# COMPACT_ATOMS: atom_id res chain seq x y z
N MET A 1 -20.60 -29.16 2.25
CA MET A 1 -21.20 -27.82 2.03
C MET A 1 -22.71 -27.89 1.81
N ASN A 2 -23.22 -28.56 0.76
CA ASN A 2 -24.67 -28.72 0.54
C ASN A 2 -25.40 -29.26 1.79
N ASN A 3 -24.86 -30.30 2.45
CA ASN A 3 -25.48 -30.84 3.65
C ASN A 3 -25.55 -29.81 4.80
N ILE A 4 -24.50 -29.00 5.00
CA ILE A 4 -24.52 -27.92 6.03
C ILE A 4 -25.55 -26.87 5.66
N GLN A 5 -25.64 -26.50 4.39
CA GLN A 5 -26.67 -25.57 3.92
C GLN A 5 -28.08 -26.16 4.09
N GLN A 6 -28.27 -27.46 3.87
CA GLN A 6 -29.54 -28.12 4.15
C GLN A 6 -29.88 -28.09 5.64
N LEU A 7 -28.91 -28.33 6.54
CA LEU A 7 -29.12 -28.18 7.98
C LEU A 7 -29.57 -26.77 8.35
N ARG A 8 -29.01 -25.73 7.72
CA ARG A 8 -29.46 -24.34 7.93
C ARG A 8 -30.91 -24.14 7.49
N VAL A 9 -31.29 -24.63 6.31
CA VAL A 9 -32.67 -24.50 5.83
C VAL A 9 -33.66 -25.26 6.73
N GLU A 10 -33.31 -26.48 7.14
CA GLU A 10 -34.17 -27.27 8.03
C GLU A 10 -34.26 -26.68 9.45
N LEU A 11 -33.17 -26.10 9.97
CA LEU A 11 -33.17 -25.40 11.25
C LEU A 11 -34.09 -24.16 11.23
N GLU A 12 -34.10 -23.41 10.12
CA GLU A 12 -35.01 -22.26 9.94
C GLU A 12 -36.48 -22.71 9.85
N LYS A 13 -36.76 -23.81 9.14
CA LYS A 13 -38.11 -24.41 9.13
C LYS A 13 -38.54 -24.87 10.52
N MET A 14 -37.65 -25.51 11.27
CA MET A 14 -37.92 -25.97 12.64
C MET A 14 -38.23 -24.77 13.56
N TYR A 15 -37.45 -23.69 13.46
CA TYR A 15 -37.71 -22.45 14.20
C TYR A 15 -39.11 -21.89 13.92
N ASN A 16 -39.51 -21.83 12.65
CA ASN A 16 -40.85 -21.36 12.27
C ASN A 16 -41.96 -22.30 12.78
N GLN A 17 -41.73 -23.61 12.76
CA GLN A 17 -42.69 -24.60 13.29
C GLN A 17 -42.84 -24.54 14.81
N MET A 18 -41.80 -24.13 15.53
CA MET A 18 -41.82 -23.95 17.00
C MET A 18 -42.49 -22.65 17.45
N GLY A 19 -42.99 -21.81 16.53
CA GLY A 19 -43.67 -20.56 16.84
C GLY A 19 -42.94 -19.31 16.35
N GLY A 20 -41.76 -19.44 15.74
CA GLY A 20 -41.03 -18.33 15.12
C GLY A 20 -40.80 -17.16 16.09
N GLU A 21 -41.39 -16.01 15.79
CA GLU A 21 -41.31 -14.80 16.62
C GLU A 21 -42.07 -14.92 17.94
N SER A 22 -43.02 -15.86 18.05
CA SER A 22 -43.74 -16.16 19.29
C SER A 22 -43.00 -17.17 20.20
N LEU A 23 -41.81 -17.62 19.81
CA LEU A 23 -40.99 -18.53 20.62
C LEU A 23 -40.35 -17.79 21.81
N GLU A 24 -40.18 -18.48 22.93
CA GLU A 24 -39.46 -17.96 24.10
C GLU A 24 -38.07 -17.44 23.70
N GLU A 25 -37.73 -16.23 24.17
CA GLU A 25 -36.53 -15.49 23.77
C GLU A 25 -35.23 -16.28 23.98
N GLY A 26 -35.11 -17.02 25.09
CA GLY A 26 -33.94 -17.86 25.37
C GLY A 26 -33.75 -18.97 24.33
N ALA A 27 -34.82 -19.67 23.96
CA ALA A 27 -34.78 -20.70 22.93
C ALA A 27 -34.54 -20.10 21.54
N ALA A 28 -35.17 -18.97 21.21
CA ALA A 28 -34.96 -18.26 19.96
C ALA A 28 -33.50 -17.80 19.78
N ASN A 29 -32.87 -17.30 20.85
CA ASN A 29 -31.47 -16.87 20.83
C ASN A 29 -30.52 -18.03 20.56
N ILE A 30 -30.71 -19.20 21.20
CA ILE A 30 -29.89 -20.40 20.95
C ILE A 30 -29.99 -20.84 19.47
N LEU A 31 -31.20 -20.83 18.89
CA LEU A 31 -31.40 -21.22 17.50
C LEU A 31 -30.79 -20.21 16.52
N LYS A 32 -30.86 -18.91 16.84
CA LYS A 32 -30.21 -17.83 16.06
C LYS A 32 -28.68 -17.95 16.11
N GLU A 33 -28.10 -18.22 17.28
CA GLU A 33 -26.66 -18.46 17.43
C GLU A 33 -26.22 -19.70 16.65
N LEU A 34 -27.01 -20.79 16.70
CA LEU A 34 -26.74 -21.99 15.91
C LEU A 34 -26.79 -21.71 14.40
N GLN A 35 -27.74 -20.89 13.93
CA GLN A 35 -27.78 -20.44 12.54
C GLN A 35 -26.52 -19.68 12.12
N GLN A 36 -26.03 -18.78 12.97
CA GLN A 36 -24.80 -18.03 12.73
C GLN A 36 -23.58 -18.95 12.71
N SER A 37 -23.50 -19.91 13.64
CA SER A 37 -22.43 -20.91 13.70
C SER A 37 -22.39 -21.78 12.43
N LEU A 38 -23.54 -22.32 12.01
CA LEU A 38 -23.65 -23.07 10.75
C LEU A 38 -23.27 -22.20 9.53
N ASN A 39 -23.60 -20.91 9.57
CA ASN A 39 -23.22 -19.96 8.52
C ASN A 39 -21.70 -19.80 8.43
N ALA A 40 -21.02 -19.62 9.57
CA ALA A 40 -19.57 -19.49 9.66
C ALA A 40 -18.86 -20.78 9.21
N VAL A 41 -19.33 -21.95 9.66
CA VAL A 41 -18.79 -23.25 9.23
C VAL A 41 -18.90 -23.42 7.71
N LEU A 42 -20.00 -22.96 7.10
CA LEU A 42 -20.16 -23.02 5.66
C LEU A 42 -19.18 -22.09 4.92
N ASP A 43 -18.89 -20.92 5.46
CA ASP A 43 -17.88 -20.00 4.92
C ASP A 43 -16.46 -20.58 5.04
N ASP A 44 -16.10 -21.15 6.19
CA ASP A 44 -14.81 -21.81 6.41
C ASP A 44 -14.60 -22.99 5.45
N LEU A 45 -15.62 -23.83 5.26
CA LEU A 45 -15.57 -24.95 4.32
C LEU A 45 -15.40 -24.48 2.88
N ALA A 46 -16.08 -23.40 2.49
CA ALA A 46 -15.95 -22.81 1.15
C ALA A 46 -14.52 -22.27 0.94
N GLN A 47 -13.96 -21.59 1.94
CA GLN A 47 -12.59 -21.09 1.90
C GLN A 47 -11.56 -22.23 1.81
N MET A 48 -11.71 -23.28 2.62
CA MET A 48 -10.84 -24.46 2.58
C MET A 48 -10.88 -25.15 1.20
N PHE A 49 -12.08 -25.30 0.63
CA PHE A 49 -12.23 -25.88 -0.70
C PHE A 49 -11.58 -25.01 -1.78
N ALA A 50 -11.86 -23.72 -1.79
CA ALA A 50 -11.26 -22.79 -2.77
C ALA A 50 -9.73 -22.76 -2.66
N LYS A 51 -9.19 -22.76 -1.44
CA LYS A 51 -7.75 -22.83 -1.19
C LYS A 51 -7.10 -24.10 -1.75
N SER A 52 -7.83 -25.22 -1.80
CA SER A 52 -7.33 -26.45 -2.44
C SER A 52 -7.09 -26.30 -3.95
N LEU A 53 -7.78 -25.35 -4.60
CA LEU A 53 -7.67 -25.04 -6.02
C LEU A 53 -6.63 -23.96 -6.32
N GLU A 54 -6.15 -23.24 -5.31
CA GLU A 54 -5.19 -22.13 -5.43
C GLU A 54 -3.94 -22.52 -6.22
N ARG A 55 -3.35 -23.69 -5.96
CA ARG A 55 -2.18 -24.17 -6.72
C ARG A 55 -2.46 -24.37 -8.20
N LYS A 56 -3.63 -24.92 -8.56
CA LYS A 56 -4.01 -25.13 -9.96
C LYS A 56 -4.26 -23.79 -10.66
N ILE A 57 -4.97 -22.88 -9.98
CA ILE A 57 -5.21 -21.53 -10.48
C ILE A 57 -3.88 -20.80 -10.68
N ALA A 58 -2.95 -20.90 -9.74
CA ALA A 58 -1.62 -20.31 -9.86
C ALA A 58 -0.85 -20.83 -11.07
N THR A 59 -0.88 -22.13 -11.34
CA THR A 59 -0.27 -22.70 -12.56
C THR A 59 -0.91 -22.13 -13.83
N SER A 60 -2.25 -22.13 -13.93
CA SER A 60 -2.96 -21.56 -15.09
C SER A 60 -2.67 -20.06 -15.27
N VAL A 61 -2.59 -19.29 -14.16
CA VAL A 61 -2.29 -17.86 -14.20
C VAL A 61 -0.82 -17.60 -14.59
N MET A 62 0.12 -18.46 -14.19
CA MET A 62 1.51 -18.37 -14.65
C MET A 62 1.62 -18.66 -16.15
N GLU A 63 0.89 -19.65 -16.67
CA GLU A 63 0.82 -19.91 -18.12
C GLU A 63 0.23 -18.73 -18.88
N LEU A 64 -0.85 -18.13 -18.37
CA LEU A 64 -1.40 -16.86 -18.86
C LEU A 64 -0.32 -15.76 -18.90
N GLY A 65 0.45 -15.60 -17.81
CA GLY A 65 1.55 -14.64 -17.76
C GLY A 65 2.65 -14.89 -18.81
N ASN A 66 2.96 -16.15 -19.09
CA ASN A 66 3.91 -16.52 -20.14
C ASN A 66 3.39 -16.18 -21.54
N LEU A 67 2.12 -16.46 -21.83
CA LEU A 67 1.48 -16.08 -23.10
C LEU A 67 1.46 -14.56 -23.26
N LEU A 68 1.11 -13.83 -22.18
CA LEU A 68 1.13 -12.38 -22.17
C LEU A 68 2.53 -11.83 -22.47
N SER A 69 3.59 -12.44 -21.91
CA SER A 69 4.98 -12.02 -22.16
C SER A 69 5.43 -12.20 -23.61
N ALA A 70 4.80 -13.13 -24.35
CA ALA A 70 5.09 -13.36 -25.76
C ALA A 70 4.48 -12.28 -26.68
N ILE A 71 3.51 -11.50 -26.20
CA ILE A 71 2.88 -10.43 -26.96
C ILE A 71 3.90 -9.31 -27.19
N LYS A 72 4.30 -9.14 -28.45
CA LYS A 72 5.14 -8.04 -28.93
C LYS A 72 4.32 -7.08 -29.80
N GLY A 73 4.64 -5.79 -29.75
CA GLY A 73 4.02 -4.77 -30.61
C GLY A 73 3.76 -3.47 -29.87
N GLY A 74 4.41 -2.40 -30.34
CA GLY A 74 4.27 -1.05 -29.79
C GLY A 74 3.39 -0.16 -30.66
N GLY A 75 2.51 0.59 -30.00
CA GLY A 75 2.09 1.92 -30.46
C GLY A 75 1.08 1.99 -31.60
N GLN A 76 -0.21 1.77 -31.29
CA GLN A 76 -1.35 2.58 -31.75
C GLN A 76 -2.67 2.01 -31.20
N LEU A 77 -2.91 2.12 -29.90
CA LEU A 77 -4.11 1.57 -29.23
C LEU A 77 -5.44 2.25 -29.64
N ASN A 78 -5.40 3.36 -30.38
CA ASN A 78 -6.57 4.18 -30.72
C ASN A 78 -7.25 3.85 -32.06
N GLN A 79 -6.80 2.82 -32.78
CA GLN A 79 -7.45 2.34 -34.01
C GLN A 79 -8.47 1.23 -33.70
N PRO A 80 -9.68 1.24 -34.29
CA PRO A 80 -10.70 0.21 -34.03
C PRO A 80 -10.25 -1.20 -34.46
N THR A 81 -9.41 -1.32 -35.48
CA THR A 81 -8.76 -2.59 -35.87
C THR A 81 -7.86 -3.16 -34.78
N ASN A 82 -7.15 -2.31 -34.02
CA ASN A 82 -6.29 -2.74 -32.94
C ASN A 82 -7.08 -3.19 -31.69
N ARG A 83 -8.29 -2.69 -31.47
CA ARG A 83 -9.16 -3.20 -30.38
C ARG A 83 -9.58 -4.66 -30.61
N ASN A 84 -9.88 -5.02 -31.85
CA ASN A 84 -10.22 -6.41 -32.19
C ASN A 84 -9.01 -7.35 -32.03
N ILE A 85 -7.81 -6.88 -32.35
CA ILE A 85 -6.57 -7.64 -32.14
C ILE A 85 -6.31 -7.82 -30.64
N VAL A 86 -6.42 -6.75 -29.84
CA VAL A 86 -6.25 -6.83 -28.38
C VAL A 86 -7.29 -7.76 -27.75
N ALA A 87 -8.53 -7.78 -28.24
CA ALA A 87 -9.55 -8.71 -27.78
C ALA A 87 -9.20 -10.17 -28.12
N ALA A 88 -8.76 -10.44 -29.35
CA ALA A 88 -8.33 -11.78 -29.75
C ALA A 88 -7.10 -12.26 -28.95
N GLU A 89 -6.14 -11.38 -28.71
CA GLU A 89 -4.98 -11.66 -27.87
C GLU A 89 -5.38 -11.89 -26.40
N ALA A 90 -6.39 -11.17 -25.89
CA ALA A 90 -6.93 -11.38 -24.55
C ALA A 90 -7.58 -12.76 -24.42
N ASP A 91 -8.35 -13.19 -25.42
CA ASP A 91 -8.97 -14.51 -25.45
C ASP A 91 -7.89 -15.62 -25.48
N GLU A 92 -6.85 -15.45 -26.32
CA GLU A 92 -5.72 -16.39 -26.39
C GLU A 92 -4.99 -16.52 -25.04
N VAL A 93 -4.65 -15.38 -24.43
CA VAL A 93 -3.97 -15.32 -23.13
C VAL A 93 -4.82 -15.94 -22.01
N LEU A 94 -6.14 -15.80 -22.07
CA LEU A 94 -7.06 -16.34 -21.07
C LEU A 94 -7.29 -17.86 -21.15
N THR A 95 -6.99 -18.50 -22.28
CA THR A 95 -7.28 -19.92 -22.54
C THR A 95 -6.91 -20.85 -21.36
N PRO A 96 -5.69 -20.80 -20.78
CA PRO A 96 -5.30 -21.73 -19.71
C PRO A 96 -6.15 -21.60 -18.43
N LEU A 97 -6.64 -20.38 -18.16
CA LEU A 97 -7.50 -20.11 -17.01
C LEU A 97 -8.96 -20.47 -17.32
N MET A 98 -9.43 -20.15 -18.52
CA MET A 98 -10.82 -20.44 -18.92
C MET A 98 -11.07 -21.94 -19.04
N ASP A 99 -10.12 -22.73 -19.55
CA ASP A 99 -10.27 -24.20 -19.61
C ASP A 99 -10.40 -24.81 -18.20
N LEU A 100 -9.62 -24.31 -17.25
CA LEU A 100 -9.71 -24.73 -15.84
C LEU A 100 -11.06 -24.33 -15.23
N LEU A 101 -11.49 -23.09 -15.47
CA LEU A 101 -12.74 -22.55 -14.93
C LEU A 101 -13.96 -23.21 -15.57
N ASP A 102 -13.94 -23.53 -16.86
CA ASP A 102 -15.07 -24.15 -17.57
C ASP A 102 -15.34 -25.57 -17.10
N GLY A 103 -14.29 -26.38 -16.95
CA GLY A 103 -14.41 -27.71 -16.36
C GLY A 103 -14.88 -27.67 -14.89
N SER A 104 -14.31 -26.76 -14.09
CA SER A 104 -14.56 -26.72 -12.64
C SER A 104 -15.90 -26.06 -12.30
N LEU A 105 -16.19 -24.89 -12.85
CA LEU A 105 -17.41 -24.13 -12.55
C LEU A 105 -18.65 -24.80 -13.11
N SER A 106 -18.59 -25.44 -14.28
CA SER A 106 -19.72 -26.21 -14.81
C SER A 106 -20.09 -27.36 -13.89
N LEU A 107 -19.10 -28.10 -13.37
CA LEU A 107 -19.31 -29.16 -12.39
C LEU A 107 -19.91 -28.61 -11.08
N TYR A 108 -19.41 -27.48 -10.60
CA TYR A 108 -19.92 -26.86 -9.37
C TYR A 108 -21.34 -26.32 -9.54
N ALA A 109 -21.65 -25.71 -10.68
CA ALA A 109 -22.99 -25.21 -10.98
C ALA A 109 -24.04 -26.33 -11.03
N GLN A 110 -23.66 -27.53 -11.49
CA GLN A 110 -24.54 -28.70 -11.51
C GLN A 110 -24.68 -29.35 -10.13
N SER A 111 -23.61 -29.35 -9.33
CA SER A 111 -23.54 -30.14 -8.09
C SER A 111 -23.84 -29.35 -6.82
N CYS A 112 -23.72 -28.02 -6.84
CA CYS A 112 -23.86 -27.17 -5.66
C CYS A 112 -25.23 -26.51 -5.59
N GLU A 113 -25.76 -26.39 -4.37
CA GLU A 113 -26.91 -25.54 -4.10
C GLU A 113 -26.55 -24.05 -4.35
N LYS A 114 -27.54 -23.23 -4.72
CA LYS A 114 -27.31 -21.85 -5.23
C LYS A 114 -26.54 -20.97 -4.24
N THR A 115 -26.80 -21.08 -2.94
CA THR A 115 -26.07 -20.30 -1.93
C THR A 115 -24.64 -20.81 -1.74
N VAL A 116 -24.45 -22.14 -1.80
CA VAL A 116 -23.12 -22.77 -1.75
C VAL A 116 -22.28 -22.37 -2.95
N LEU A 117 -22.85 -22.45 -4.17
CA LEU A 117 -22.19 -22.04 -5.41
C LEU A 117 -21.72 -20.58 -5.32
N LYS A 118 -22.59 -19.67 -4.85
CA LYS A 118 -22.22 -18.25 -4.70
C LYS A 118 -21.07 -18.03 -3.72
N ARG A 119 -21.01 -18.76 -2.61
CA ARG A 119 -19.88 -18.67 -1.66
C ARG A 119 -18.58 -19.16 -2.29
N LEU A 120 -18.64 -20.29 -2.99
CA LEU A 120 -17.49 -20.83 -3.72
C LEU A 120 -17.00 -19.87 -4.80
N LEU A 121 -17.90 -19.29 -5.59
CA LEU A 121 -17.54 -18.32 -6.62
C LEU A 121 -16.87 -17.08 -6.05
N LYS A 122 -17.30 -16.58 -4.88
CA LYS A 122 -16.65 -15.44 -4.21
C LYS A 122 -15.20 -15.75 -3.83
N GLU A 123 -14.96 -16.93 -3.24
CA GLU A 123 -13.61 -17.33 -2.86
C GLU A 123 -12.72 -17.61 -4.07
N LEU A 124 -13.26 -18.24 -5.12
CA LEU A 124 -12.55 -18.46 -6.38
C LEU A 124 -12.19 -17.13 -7.06
N TRP A 125 -13.14 -16.19 -7.11
CA TRP A 125 -12.89 -14.84 -7.63
C TRP A 125 -11.73 -14.16 -6.87
N ARG A 126 -11.79 -14.18 -5.54
CA ARG A 126 -10.74 -13.63 -4.67
C ARG A 126 -9.37 -14.23 -4.99
N ILE A 127 -9.30 -15.57 -5.10
CA ILE A 127 -8.05 -16.27 -5.41
C ILE A 127 -7.55 -15.91 -6.82
N VAL A 128 -8.42 -15.93 -7.84
CA VAL A 128 -8.03 -15.59 -9.23
C VAL A 128 -7.47 -14.18 -9.31
N MET A 129 -8.19 -13.18 -8.75
CA MET A 129 -7.74 -11.78 -8.76
C MET A 129 -6.42 -11.61 -8.00
N THR A 130 -6.32 -12.13 -6.77
CA THR A 130 -5.10 -12.02 -5.96
C THR A 130 -3.91 -12.72 -6.64
N THR A 131 -4.16 -13.84 -7.31
CA THR A 131 -3.10 -14.61 -7.99
C THR A 131 -2.65 -13.89 -9.26
N MET A 132 -3.57 -13.36 -10.06
CA MET A 132 -3.22 -12.55 -11.23
C MET A 132 -2.43 -11.30 -10.83
N GLU A 133 -2.86 -10.63 -9.76
CA GLU A 133 -2.15 -9.48 -9.22
C GLU A 133 -0.72 -9.87 -8.84
N LYS A 134 -0.53 -10.90 -8.01
CA LYS A 134 0.80 -11.27 -7.49
C LYS A 134 1.73 -11.95 -8.50
N ALA A 135 1.19 -12.70 -9.45
CA ALA A 135 1.99 -13.53 -10.36
C ALA A 135 2.24 -12.87 -11.72
N VAL A 136 1.35 -11.99 -12.18
CA VAL A 136 1.39 -11.42 -13.53
C VAL A 136 1.58 -9.91 -13.50
N VAL A 137 0.79 -9.20 -12.69
CA VAL A 137 0.78 -7.73 -12.68
C VAL A 137 1.89 -7.17 -11.82
N LEU A 138 2.00 -7.65 -10.57
CA LEU A 138 3.06 -7.29 -9.65
C LEU A 138 4.29 -8.10 -10.03
N PRO A 139 5.43 -7.44 -10.28
CA PRO A 139 6.60 -8.20 -10.62
C PRO A 139 7.14 -8.93 -9.38
N PRO A 140 7.90 -10.03 -9.57
CA PRO A 140 8.33 -10.90 -8.49
C PRO A 140 9.12 -10.15 -7.42
N MET A 141 8.77 -10.36 -6.16
CA MET A 141 9.56 -9.90 -5.01
C MET A 141 10.77 -10.82 -4.85
N SER A 142 11.84 -10.57 -5.60
CA SER A 142 13.15 -11.14 -5.23
C SER A 142 13.70 -10.40 -4.02
N ASP A 143 14.53 -11.09 -3.23
CA ASP A 143 15.12 -10.54 -2.03
C ASP A 143 15.83 -9.21 -2.29
N LYS A 144 15.77 -8.37 -1.25
CA LYS A 144 16.09 -6.93 -1.11
C LYS A 144 17.43 -6.42 -1.69
N SER A 145 18.18 -7.20 -2.45
CA SER A 145 19.53 -6.89 -2.94
C SER A 145 19.70 -6.77 -4.46
N ASP A 146 18.76 -7.21 -5.31
CA ASP A 146 19.01 -7.29 -6.77
C ASP A 146 17.90 -6.68 -7.65
N ILE A 147 17.53 -5.42 -7.40
CA ILE A 147 16.62 -4.65 -8.28
C ILE A 147 17.19 -4.48 -9.71
N SER A 148 18.51 -4.60 -9.87
CA SER A 148 19.22 -4.30 -11.12
C SER A 148 19.15 -5.39 -12.19
N LYS A 149 18.82 -6.65 -11.84
CA LYS A 149 18.81 -7.78 -12.80
C LYS A 149 17.41 -8.23 -13.25
N GLU A 150 16.36 -7.79 -12.59
CA GLU A 150 14.97 -8.24 -12.87
C GLU A 150 14.12 -7.23 -13.66
N ALA A 151 14.75 -6.19 -14.20
CA ALA A 151 14.09 -5.11 -14.96
C ALA A 151 13.45 -5.55 -16.29
N GLU A 152 13.58 -6.81 -16.70
CA GLU A 152 13.19 -7.28 -18.04
C GLU A 152 11.74 -7.81 -18.16
N LYS A 153 10.92 -7.77 -17.09
CA LYS A 153 9.60 -8.41 -17.06
C LYS A 153 8.39 -7.49 -16.79
N ASN A 154 8.45 -6.17 -17.05
CA ASN A 154 7.20 -5.40 -16.99
C ASN A 154 6.30 -5.69 -18.19
N LEU A 155 5.02 -5.42 -17.91
CA LEU A 155 3.98 -5.22 -18.88
C LEU A 155 4.24 -3.94 -19.71
N SER A 156 4.24 -4.10 -21.02
CA SER A 156 4.12 -3.03 -22.00
C SER A 156 2.70 -2.44 -21.98
N PRO A 157 2.49 -1.21 -22.50
CA PRO A 157 1.16 -0.62 -22.60
C PRO A 157 0.15 -1.49 -23.36
N LYS A 158 0.62 -2.26 -24.36
CA LYS A 158 -0.22 -3.22 -25.09
C LYS A 158 -0.63 -4.39 -24.18
N GLN A 159 0.30 -4.95 -23.42
CA GLN A 159 0.02 -6.03 -22.47
C GLN A 159 -0.93 -5.57 -21.34
N CYS A 160 -0.81 -4.33 -20.85
CA CYS A 160 -1.77 -3.75 -19.92
C CYS A 160 -3.18 -3.70 -20.53
N ALA A 161 -3.31 -3.24 -21.78
CA ALA A 161 -4.60 -3.19 -22.47
C ALA A 161 -5.21 -4.58 -22.70
N VAL A 162 -4.38 -5.57 -23.06
CA VAL A 162 -4.79 -6.98 -23.18
C VAL A 162 -5.31 -7.51 -21.84
N LEU A 163 -4.60 -7.23 -20.74
CA LEU A 163 -5.05 -7.61 -19.40
C LEU A 163 -6.35 -6.91 -18.99
N ASP A 164 -6.52 -5.63 -19.29
CA ASP A 164 -7.76 -4.91 -18.98
C ASP A 164 -8.98 -5.55 -19.66
N VAL A 165 -8.85 -5.95 -20.93
CA VAL A 165 -9.89 -6.68 -21.66
C VAL A 165 -10.08 -8.08 -21.05
N ALA A 166 -8.99 -8.78 -20.75
CA ALA A 166 -9.03 -10.11 -20.16
C ALA A 166 -9.76 -10.13 -18.80
N LEU A 167 -9.53 -9.12 -17.96
CA LEU A 167 -10.22 -8.97 -16.67
C LEU A 167 -11.73 -8.77 -16.85
N ASP A 168 -12.15 -8.03 -17.87
CA ASP A 168 -13.57 -7.87 -18.16
C ASP A 168 -14.20 -9.17 -18.67
N THR A 169 -13.47 -9.99 -19.44
CA THR A 169 -13.92 -11.33 -19.84
C THR A 169 -14.04 -12.27 -18.64
N ILE A 170 -13.04 -12.31 -17.74
CA ILE A 170 -13.12 -13.09 -16.48
C ILE A 170 -14.33 -12.64 -15.66
N LYS A 171 -14.55 -11.33 -15.53
CA LYS A 171 -15.71 -10.76 -14.83
C LYS A 171 -17.04 -11.23 -15.43
N GLN A 172 -17.16 -11.23 -16.76
CA GLN A 172 -18.35 -11.75 -17.44
C GLN A 172 -18.55 -13.25 -17.18
N TYR A 173 -17.46 -14.01 -17.13
CA TYR A 173 -17.48 -15.44 -16.87
C TYR A 173 -18.00 -15.75 -15.45
N PHE A 174 -17.48 -15.07 -14.43
CA PHE A 174 -17.98 -15.20 -13.04
C PHE A 174 -19.40 -14.65 -12.84
N HIS A 175 -19.85 -13.74 -13.71
CA HIS A 175 -21.23 -13.26 -13.72
C HIS A 175 -22.20 -14.30 -14.30
N ALA A 176 -21.76 -15.06 -15.31
CA ALA A 176 -22.51 -16.15 -15.97
C ALA A 176 -23.96 -15.76 -16.34
N GLY A 177 -24.14 -14.58 -16.94
CA GLY A 177 -25.46 -14.09 -17.36
C GLY A 177 -26.47 -13.88 -16.21
N GLY A 178 -25.99 -13.70 -14.97
CA GLY A 178 -26.82 -13.54 -13.77
C GLY A 178 -26.97 -14.80 -12.91
N ASN A 179 -26.48 -15.94 -13.38
CA ASN A 179 -26.48 -17.19 -12.62
C ASN A 179 -25.33 -17.28 -11.61
N GLY A 180 -24.27 -16.49 -11.81
CA GLY A 180 -23.10 -16.44 -10.92
C GLY A 180 -23.17 -15.29 -9.91
N LEU A 181 -22.09 -14.51 -9.86
CA LEU A 181 -21.94 -13.36 -8.99
C LEU A 181 -22.62 -12.12 -9.56
N LYS A 182 -23.12 -11.23 -8.69
CA LYS A 182 -23.70 -9.94 -9.11
C LYS A 182 -22.60 -9.04 -9.66
N LYS A 183 -22.85 -8.32 -10.77
CA LYS A 183 -21.90 -7.33 -11.32
C LYS A 183 -21.49 -6.29 -10.27
N THR A 184 -22.45 -5.79 -9.49
CA THR A 184 -22.19 -4.84 -8.41
C THR A 184 -21.22 -5.33 -7.34
N PHE A 185 -21.14 -6.66 -7.12
CA PHE A 185 -20.16 -7.26 -6.21
C PHE A 185 -18.79 -7.31 -6.86
N LEU A 186 -18.72 -7.74 -8.13
CA LEU A 186 -17.46 -7.83 -8.88
C LEU A 186 -16.81 -6.46 -9.07
N ASP A 187 -17.58 -5.44 -9.44
CA ASP A 187 -17.05 -4.09 -9.68
C ASP A 187 -16.58 -3.39 -8.39
N LYS A 188 -17.14 -3.78 -7.22
CA LYS A 188 -16.74 -3.27 -5.89
C LYS A 188 -15.76 -4.18 -5.16
N SER A 189 -15.27 -5.24 -5.79
CA SER A 189 -14.33 -6.17 -5.16
C SER A 189 -13.01 -5.46 -4.89
N PRO A 190 -12.50 -5.50 -3.64
CA PRO A 190 -11.23 -4.87 -3.30
C PRO A 190 -10.06 -5.49 -4.07
N GLU A 191 -10.13 -6.79 -4.38
CA GLU A 191 -9.09 -7.49 -5.14
C GLU A 191 -9.02 -6.98 -6.60
N LEU A 192 -10.17 -6.76 -7.24
CA LEU A 192 -10.20 -6.20 -8.59
C LEU A 192 -9.75 -4.74 -8.60
N GLN A 193 -10.15 -3.95 -7.59
CA GLN A 193 -9.73 -2.56 -7.45
C GLN A 193 -8.22 -2.45 -7.27
N SER A 194 -7.62 -3.29 -6.41
CA SER A 194 -6.17 -3.36 -6.21
C SER A 194 -5.45 -3.70 -7.52
N LEU A 195 -5.91 -4.73 -8.22
CA LEU A 195 -5.32 -5.17 -9.47
C LEU A 195 -5.41 -4.10 -10.57
N ARG A 196 -6.57 -3.45 -10.73
CA ARG A 196 -6.75 -2.33 -11.69
C ARG A 196 -5.89 -1.13 -11.33
N TYR A 197 -5.75 -0.83 -10.03
CA TYR A 197 -4.85 0.22 -9.56
C TYR A 197 -3.40 -0.11 -9.92
N ALA A 198 -2.94 -1.34 -9.64
CA ALA A 198 -1.61 -1.81 -10.00
C ALA A 198 -1.35 -1.69 -11.50
N LEU A 199 -2.29 -2.09 -12.36
CA LEU A 199 -2.21 -1.91 -13.81
C LEU A 199 -2.14 -0.43 -14.22
N SER A 200 -2.91 0.44 -13.56
CA SER A 200 -2.92 1.87 -13.89
C SER A 200 -1.54 2.52 -13.73
N LEU A 201 -0.76 2.09 -12.73
CA LEU A 201 0.59 2.61 -12.46
C LEU A 201 1.54 2.42 -13.66
N TYR A 202 1.37 1.38 -14.46
CA TYR A 202 2.21 1.12 -15.64
C TYR A 202 2.06 2.19 -16.73
N THR A 203 0.92 2.87 -16.77
CA THR A 203 0.58 3.87 -17.78
C THR A 203 0.85 5.31 -17.35
N GLN A 204 1.17 5.53 -16.06
CA GLN A 204 1.38 6.87 -15.50
C GLN A 204 2.72 7.48 -15.89
N THR A 205 2.85 8.81 -15.85
CA THR A 205 4.13 9.50 -16.09
C THR A 205 5.07 9.36 -14.88
N THR A 206 6.34 9.73 -15.03
CA THR A 206 7.33 9.57 -13.96
C THR A 206 6.99 10.48 -12.78
N ASP A 207 6.54 11.70 -13.07
CA ASP A 207 6.09 12.66 -12.07
C ASP A 207 4.90 12.14 -11.27
N THR A 208 3.87 11.59 -11.92
CA THR A 208 2.70 11.04 -11.22
C THR A 208 3.10 9.85 -10.33
N LEU A 209 4.00 8.99 -10.79
CA LEU A 209 4.50 7.87 -9.99
C LEU A 209 5.31 8.35 -8.78
N ILE A 210 6.20 9.33 -8.94
CA ILE A 210 6.97 9.91 -7.83
C ILE A 210 6.03 10.58 -6.82
N LYS A 211 5.03 11.35 -7.29
CA LYS A 211 4.02 11.96 -6.41
C LYS A 211 3.24 10.90 -5.62
N THR A 212 2.80 9.85 -6.30
CA THR A 212 2.07 8.73 -5.68
C THR A 212 2.93 8.03 -4.65
N PHE A 213 4.22 7.83 -4.95
CA PHE A 213 5.19 7.28 -4.02
C PHE A 213 5.28 8.14 -2.75
N VAL A 214 5.57 9.44 -2.88
CA VAL A 214 5.73 10.34 -1.72
C VAL A 214 4.45 10.37 -0.87
N SER A 215 3.28 10.37 -1.53
CA SER A 215 1.99 10.38 -0.86
C SER A 215 1.68 9.08 -0.11
N SER A 216 2.11 7.92 -0.64
CA SER A 216 1.83 6.61 -0.02
C SER A 216 2.72 6.35 1.21
N GLN A 217 3.96 6.86 1.21
CA GLN A 217 4.94 6.62 2.27
C GLN A 217 4.56 7.27 3.60
N THR A 218 3.58 6.74 4.31
CA THR A 218 3.09 7.33 5.57
C THR A 218 3.90 6.85 6.79
N ASN A 219 4.59 5.70 6.67
CA ASN A 219 5.28 5.02 7.78
C ASN A 219 6.79 5.29 7.88
N GLN A 220 7.44 5.90 6.87
CA GLN A 220 8.86 6.30 6.98
C GLN A 220 9.09 7.33 8.09
N VAL A 221 8.05 8.07 8.47
CA VAL A 221 8.10 9.22 9.38
C VAL A 221 7.98 8.81 10.86
N GLN A 222 7.44 7.63 11.20
CA GLN A 222 7.12 7.28 12.60
C GLN A 222 8.36 7.22 13.51
N GLN A 223 9.56 6.90 12.97
CA GLN A 223 10.81 6.96 13.76
C GLN A 223 11.22 8.37 14.18
N ASN A 224 10.66 9.43 13.58
CA ASN A 224 11.07 10.82 13.80
C ASN A 224 9.99 11.69 14.49
N ARG A 225 8.76 11.18 14.66
CA ARG A 225 7.60 12.00 15.11
C ARG A 225 7.75 12.59 16.52
N HIS A 226 8.51 11.96 17.41
CA HIS A 226 8.72 12.45 18.78
C HIS A 226 9.73 13.61 18.92
N LYS A 227 10.35 14.08 17.82
CA LYS A 227 11.38 15.14 17.86
C LYS A 227 10.95 16.45 17.20
N PHE A 228 9.74 16.52 16.63
CA PHE A 228 9.11 17.75 16.17
C PHE A 228 8.31 18.37 17.32
N SER A 229 8.99 18.84 18.37
CA SER A 229 8.36 19.60 19.46
C SER A 229 9.01 20.97 19.55
N ALA A 230 8.15 21.98 19.61
CA ALA A 230 8.46 23.40 19.59
C ALA A 230 9.46 23.81 20.68
N GLY A 231 10.52 24.50 20.28
CA GLY A 231 11.29 25.33 21.19
C GLY A 231 10.50 26.58 21.54
N ALA A 232 9.78 26.56 22.67
CA ALA A 232 9.30 27.78 23.33
C ALA A 232 9.24 27.58 24.85
N GLY A 233 10.09 28.34 25.54
CA GLY A 233 10.07 28.79 26.94
C GLY A 233 9.24 28.03 27.98
N GLY A 234 9.94 27.51 29.00
CA GLY A 234 9.32 27.16 30.28
C GLY A 234 8.77 28.39 31.00
N ALA A 235 7.51 28.31 31.41
CA ALA A 235 6.96 29.09 32.51
C ALA A 235 5.86 28.26 33.20
N THR A 236 6.08 27.98 34.47
CA THR A 236 5.13 27.39 35.40
C THR A 236 3.98 28.37 35.65
N SER A 237 2.71 27.95 35.47
CA SER A 237 1.62 28.44 36.31
C SER A 237 0.35 27.58 36.24
N ARG A 238 -0.25 27.50 37.42
CA ARG A 238 -1.50 26.87 37.89
C ARG A 238 -2.72 26.88 36.94
N SER A 239 -3.51 25.81 37.06
CA SER A 239 -4.94 25.74 36.71
C SER A 239 -5.76 26.85 37.40
N PRO A 240 -6.86 27.32 36.78
CA PRO A 240 -8.16 26.89 37.31
C PRO A 240 -9.30 26.75 36.27
N GLY A 241 -10.26 25.88 36.60
CA GLY A 241 -11.70 26.12 36.43
C GLY A 241 -12.31 26.12 35.01
N ALA A 242 -13.13 25.10 34.73
CA ALA A 242 -14.17 25.15 33.69
C ALA A 242 -15.20 26.27 33.95
N PRO A 243 -15.93 26.71 32.90
CA PRO A 243 -17.33 26.25 32.80
C PRO A 243 -17.83 25.95 31.37
N ALA A 244 -18.47 24.79 31.25
CA ALA A 244 -19.78 24.43 30.66
C ALA A 244 -20.49 25.29 29.56
N VAL A 245 -20.78 24.59 28.42
CA VAL A 245 -21.95 24.57 27.47
C VAL A 245 -22.42 25.86 26.75
N PRO A 246 -23.15 25.81 25.60
CA PRO A 246 -23.67 24.64 24.87
C PRO A 246 -23.50 24.58 23.33
N GLU A 247 -23.70 23.36 22.82
CA GLU A 247 -23.83 22.94 21.42
C GLU A 247 -25.20 23.32 20.86
N GLU A 248 -25.23 23.93 19.68
CA GLU A 248 -26.45 24.27 18.92
C GLU A 248 -26.46 23.47 17.62
N THR A 249 -27.55 22.72 17.44
CA THR A 249 -27.83 21.80 16.34
C THR A 249 -28.37 22.54 15.13
N ASP A 250 -27.78 22.34 13.95
CA ASP A 250 -28.37 22.74 12.67
C ASP A 250 -28.84 21.51 11.88
N ARG A 251 -30.15 21.51 11.62
CA ARG A 251 -30.96 20.51 10.92
C ARG A 251 -31.58 21.19 9.71
N TRP A 252 -31.49 20.60 8.52
CA TRP A 252 -32.38 20.95 7.40
C TRP A 252 -32.94 19.68 6.72
N PRO A 253 -34.14 19.76 6.12
CA PRO A 253 -35.15 18.72 6.25
C PRO A 253 -35.77 18.23 4.91
N ASP A 254 -36.67 17.26 5.08
CA ASP A 254 -37.85 16.92 4.26
C ASP A 254 -37.71 16.20 2.91
N GLU A 255 -38.24 14.97 2.91
CA GLU A 255 -38.89 14.32 1.77
C GLU A 255 -40.30 13.91 2.25
N GLU A 256 -41.36 14.49 1.65
CA GLU A 256 -42.77 14.16 1.92
C GLU A 256 -43.38 13.23 0.83
N PRO A 257 -44.44 12.44 1.17
CA PRO A 257 -44.83 11.19 0.50
C PRO A 257 -46.00 11.35 -0.50
N PRO A 258 -46.55 10.24 -1.06
CA PRO A 258 -47.92 9.81 -0.70
C PRO A 258 -48.17 8.27 -0.91
N PRO A 259 -49.41 7.73 -0.85
CA PRO A 259 -50.11 7.36 0.38
C PRO A 259 -50.66 5.91 0.43
N ASP A 260 -50.94 5.49 1.66
CA ASP A 260 -51.85 4.46 2.21
C ASP A 260 -52.45 3.30 1.38
N GLY A 261 -52.36 2.10 1.98
CA GLY A 261 -53.24 0.98 1.68
C GLY A 261 -52.97 -0.39 2.36
N LYS A 262 -52.86 -0.44 3.70
CA LYS A 262 -53.31 -1.53 4.64
C LYS A 262 -52.72 -2.96 4.48
N ASP A 263 -52.27 -3.73 5.50
CA ASP A 263 -52.50 -3.80 6.96
C ASP A 263 -51.31 -4.53 7.67
N GLY A 264 -50.99 -4.11 8.91
CA GLY A 264 -50.43 -4.84 10.10
C GLY A 264 -49.21 -5.80 9.99
N ILE A 265 -48.28 -5.94 10.94
CA ILE A 265 -48.24 -5.83 12.42
C ILE A 265 -46.74 -5.71 12.86
N GLU A 266 -46.51 -5.21 14.10
CA GLU A 266 -45.28 -5.19 14.95
C GLU A 266 -44.51 -3.85 15.05
N SER A 267 -43.94 -3.40 16.17
CA SER A 267 -44.04 -3.61 17.64
C SER A 267 -43.10 -2.55 18.27
N PRO A 268 -43.45 -1.82 19.34
CA PRO A 268 -42.59 -0.79 19.91
C PRO A 268 -41.70 -1.29 21.06
N THR A 269 -40.52 -0.69 21.12
CA THR A 269 -39.44 -0.77 22.12
C THR A 269 -39.78 0.03 23.38
N ILE A 270 -39.49 -0.45 24.61
CA ILE A 270 -39.31 0.39 25.83
C ILE A 270 -38.30 -0.22 26.84
N ALA A 271 -37.40 0.67 27.33
CA ALA A 271 -36.64 0.75 28.60
C ALA A 271 -35.47 -0.24 28.86
N MET A 272 -34.20 0.21 29.07
CA MET A 272 -33.61 0.87 30.27
C MET A 272 -33.81 0.06 31.57
N ALA A 273 -32.85 -0.19 32.46
CA ALA A 273 -31.46 0.23 32.68
C ALA A 273 -30.85 -0.61 33.85
N GLN A 274 -29.58 -0.31 34.21
CA GLN A 274 -28.84 -0.62 35.47
C GLN A 274 -28.02 -1.94 35.48
N SER A 275 -26.79 -2.08 35.98
CA SER A 275 -25.72 -1.19 36.50
C SER A 275 -24.48 -2.04 36.90
N LEU A 276 -23.25 -1.66 36.47
CA LEU A 276 -21.90 -1.87 37.09
C LEU A 276 -21.31 -3.31 37.28
N PRO A 277 -19.98 -3.53 37.49
CA PRO A 277 -18.80 -2.64 37.41
C PRO A 277 -17.59 -3.21 36.61
N GLU A 278 -16.63 -2.29 36.42
CA GLU A 278 -15.27 -2.42 35.92
C GLU A 278 -14.32 -3.15 36.90
N ALA A 279 -13.63 -4.20 36.44
CA ALA A 279 -12.26 -4.60 36.84
C ALA A 279 -11.90 -6.01 36.32
N ALA A 280 -10.86 -6.09 35.49
CA ALA A 280 -9.77 -7.08 35.54
C ALA A 280 -9.11 -7.24 34.16
N ALA A 281 -8.01 -6.50 33.95
CA ALA A 281 -7.08 -6.73 32.87
C ALA A 281 -6.37 -8.08 33.06
N ALA A 282 -6.76 -9.09 32.28
CA ALA A 282 -6.03 -10.34 32.15
C ALA A 282 -5.20 -10.33 30.85
N LYS A 283 -3.88 -10.36 31.04
CA LYS A 283 -2.83 -10.47 30.01
C LYS A 283 -3.08 -11.65 29.07
N ALA A 284 -3.39 -11.38 27.81
CA ALA A 284 -3.19 -12.33 26.72
C ALA A 284 -1.90 -11.94 25.97
N LYS A 285 -0.81 -12.67 26.22
CA LYS A 285 0.42 -12.66 25.42
C LYS A 285 0.07 -13.10 24.00
N ARG A 286 -0.02 -12.14 23.06
CA ARG A 286 0.21 -12.43 21.64
C ARG A 286 1.72 -12.55 21.44
N GLN A 287 2.14 -13.69 20.88
CA GLN A 287 3.52 -13.89 20.45
C GLN A 287 3.75 -13.01 19.22
N ASP A 288 4.38 -11.86 19.43
CA ASP A 288 5.02 -11.11 18.36
C ASP A 288 6.23 -11.91 17.87
N ALA A 289 6.25 -12.17 16.56
CA ALA A 289 7.45 -12.57 15.86
C ALA A 289 8.50 -11.46 15.97
N PRO A 290 9.80 -11.77 16.12
CA PRO A 290 10.82 -10.75 16.35
C PRO A 290 11.02 -9.93 15.08
N THR A 291 10.48 -8.71 15.05
CA THR A 291 11.00 -7.66 14.18
C THR A 291 12.40 -7.33 14.67
N VAL A 292 13.43 -7.75 13.94
CA VAL A 292 14.80 -7.29 14.16
C VAL A 292 14.79 -5.76 14.03
N GLU A 293 14.92 -5.05 15.15
CA GLU A 293 15.20 -3.61 15.13
C GLU A 293 16.52 -3.39 14.38
N GLU A 294 16.45 -2.97 13.11
CA GLU A 294 17.61 -2.44 12.39
C GLU A 294 18.05 -1.15 13.12
N GLY A 295 18.92 -1.28 14.12
CA GLY A 295 19.39 -0.15 14.92
C GLY A 295 19.96 0.99 14.08
N GLY A 296 19.56 2.22 14.40
CA GLY A 296 20.01 3.44 13.70
C GLY A 296 21.52 3.60 13.67
N VAL A 297 22.06 4.25 12.65
CA VAL A 297 23.51 4.30 12.40
C VAL A 297 24.16 5.64 12.71
N GLY A 298 23.45 6.48 13.45
CA GLY A 298 23.85 7.82 13.85
C GLY A 298 22.65 8.76 13.81
N GLU A 299 22.88 10.03 14.12
CA GLU A 299 21.85 11.07 14.05
C GLU A 299 22.36 12.26 13.24
N ILE A 300 21.45 12.96 12.56
CA ILE A 300 21.77 14.18 11.82
C ILE A 300 20.83 15.32 12.23
N SER A 301 21.41 16.49 12.49
CA SER A 301 20.69 17.72 12.81
C SER A 301 20.51 18.56 11.56
N ILE A 302 19.25 18.78 11.20
CA ILE A 302 18.84 19.56 10.04
C ILE A 302 17.81 20.58 10.46
N GLN A 303 17.94 21.78 9.89
CA GLN A 303 16.93 22.82 9.94
C GLN A 303 16.40 23.06 8.53
N VAL A 304 15.08 23.01 8.36
CA VAL A 304 14.38 23.27 7.10
C VAL A 304 13.48 24.49 7.30
N ASP A 305 13.51 25.42 6.36
CA ASP A 305 12.68 26.62 6.33
C ASP A 305 12.01 26.73 4.96
N LEU A 306 10.69 26.92 4.96
CA LEU A 306 9.85 26.98 3.78
C LEU A 306 9.37 28.41 3.58
N PHE A 307 9.67 28.97 2.42
CA PHE A 307 9.22 30.30 2.05
C PHE A 307 8.49 30.25 0.71
N THR A 308 7.23 30.69 0.69
CA THR A 308 6.46 30.83 -0.55
C THR A 308 6.48 32.28 -1.00
N HIS A 309 6.96 32.54 -2.21
CA HIS A 309 6.98 33.88 -2.77
C HIS A 309 5.54 34.38 -3.03
N PRO A 310 5.09 35.49 -2.39
CA PRO A 310 3.69 35.92 -2.44
C PRO A 310 3.23 36.44 -3.81
N GLY A 311 4.17 36.72 -4.74
CA GLY A 311 3.85 37.19 -6.09
C GLY A 311 3.89 36.09 -7.16
N THR A 312 4.91 35.22 -7.12
CA THR A 312 5.10 34.17 -8.14
C THR A 312 4.47 32.84 -7.75
N GLY A 313 4.19 32.63 -6.46
CA GLY A 313 3.75 31.34 -5.92
C GLY A 313 4.87 30.29 -5.86
N GLU A 314 6.11 30.64 -6.21
CA GLU A 314 7.25 29.73 -6.13
C GLU A 314 7.63 29.44 -4.68
N HIS A 315 8.00 28.19 -4.40
CA HIS A 315 8.42 27.79 -3.08
C HIS A 315 9.94 27.68 -3.01
N LYS A 316 10.53 28.29 -1.98
CA LYS A 316 11.94 28.21 -1.64
C LYS A 316 12.10 27.35 -0.40
N VAL A 317 12.76 26.20 -0.54
CA VAL A 317 13.09 25.29 0.57
C VAL A 317 14.54 25.53 0.96
N THR A 318 14.75 26.08 2.14
CA THR A 318 16.09 26.32 2.71
C THR A 318 16.45 25.21 3.67
N VAL A 319 17.50 24.46 3.37
CA VAL A 319 17.96 23.33 4.19
C VAL A 319 19.34 23.64 4.75
N LYS A 320 19.44 23.72 6.07
CA LYS A 320 20.70 23.92 6.80
C LYS A 320 21.12 22.61 7.46
N VAL A 321 22.26 22.07 7.03
CA VAL A 321 22.90 20.91 7.64
C VAL A 321 23.77 21.41 8.78
N VAL A 322 23.36 21.15 10.02
CA VAL A 322 24.04 21.66 11.21
C VAL A 322 25.21 20.73 11.57
N ALA A 323 24.90 19.49 11.92
CA ALA A 323 25.88 18.50 12.37
C ALA A 323 25.32 17.08 12.22
N ALA A 324 26.19 16.08 12.25
CA ALA A 324 25.83 14.70 12.49
C ALA A 324 26.57 14.19 13.73
N ASN A 325 25.99 13.23 14.45
CA ASN A 325 26.50 12.69 15.70
C ASN A 325 26.49 11.16 15.70
N ASP A 326 27.43 10.58 16.45
CA ASP A 326 27.48 9.15 16.78
C ASP A 326 27.34 8.24 15.57
N ILE A 327 27.94 8.64 14.45
CA ILE A 327 27.87 7.89 13.20
C ILE A 327 28.57 6.55 13.39
N ARG A 328 27.85 5.44 13.37
CA ARG A 328 28.46 4.11 13.50
C ARG A 328 28.98 3.67 12.13
N TRP A 329 30.23 3.93 11.81
CA TRP A 329 30.84 3.54 10.53
C TRP A 329 32.26 3.01 10.69
N THR A 330 32.58 1.94 9.95
CA THR A 330 33.95 1.40 9.85
C THR A 330 34.50 1.64 8.43
N ALA A 331 35.48 2.54 8.32
CA ALA A 331 36.09 2.85 7.04
C ALA A 331 37.10 1.75 6.64
N GLN A 332 36.83 1.05 5.54
CA GLN A 332 37.72 0.01 5.00
C GLN A 332 39.10 0.54 4.59
N SER A 333 39.18 1.82 4.24
CA SER A 333 40.41 2.54 3.89
C SER A 333 41.20 3.04 5.10
N GLY A 334 40.68 2.90 6.33
CA GLY A 334 41.25 3.48 7.53
C GLY A 334 41.06 5.00 7.68
N MET A 335 40.46 5.67 6.69
CA MET A 335 40.19 7.12 6.71
C MET A 335 38.71 7.36 6.40
N PHE A 336 37.96 7.81 7.39
CA PHE A 336 36.54 8.17 7.24
C PHE A 336 36.40 9.62 6.79
N ARG A 337 35.68 9.90 5.71
CA ARG A 337 35.49 11.26 5.19
C ARG A 337 34.01 11.59 4.97
N PRO A 338 33.22 11.80 6.05
CA PRO A 338 31.80 12.05 5.92
C PRO A 338 31.50 13.37 5.22
N PHE A 339 30.51 13.32 4.36
CA PHE A 339 29.77 14.47 3.86
C PHE A 339 28.27 14.14 3.82
N VAL A 340 27.44 15.17 3.78
CA VAL A 340 25.99 15.04 3.71
C VAL A 340 25.53 15.46 2.32
N GLU A 341 24.81 14.57 1.67
CA GLU A 341 24.14 14.79 0.40
C GLU A 341 22.63 14.98 0.66
N ILE A 342 22.06 16.06 0.15
CA ILE A 342 20.63 16.37 0.24
C ILE A 342 20.06 16.34 -1.16
N ASN A 343 19.06 15.50 -1.36
CA ASN A 343 18.34 15.39 -2.62
C ASN A 343 16.88 15.78 -2.40
N LEU A 344 16.36 16.66 -3.24
CA LEU A 344 14.94 16.96 -3.32
C LEU A 344 14.27 15.96 -4.27
N ILE A 345 13.25 15.29 -3.77
CA ILE A 345 12.45 14.32 -4.51
C ILE A 345 11.01 14.85 -4.61
N GLY A 346 10.45 14.78 -5.81
CA GLY A 346 9.06 15.14 -6.09
C GLY A 346 8.84 15.34 -7.60
N PRO A 347 7.60 15.63 -8.00
CA PRO A 347 7.25 15.84 -9.40
C PRO A 347 7.83 17.15 -9.96
N HIS A 348 7.96 17.25 -11.28
CA HIS A 348 8.34 18.47 -12.02
C HIS A 348 9.72 19.04 -11.66
N LEU A 349 10.68 18.14 -11.42
CA LEU A 349 12.06 18.50 -11.05
C LEU A 349 13.09 18.23 -12.17
N ALA A 350 12.67 17.92 -13.40
CA ALA A 350 13.59 17.55 -14.49
C ALA A 350 14.62 18.65 -14.81
N ASP A 351 14.18 19.92 -14.87
CA ASP A 351 15.03 21.06 -15.23
C ASP A 351 15.63 21.80 -14.01
N LYS A 352 15.48 21.23 -12.81
CA LYS A 352 15.86 21.89 -11.56
C LYS A 352 17.04 21.21 -10.91
N ARG A 353 17.83 21.98 -10.16
CA ARG A 353 18.90 21.41 -9.33
C ARG A 353 18.29 20.68 -8.14
N ARG A 354 18.42 19.35 -8.13
CA ARG A 354 17.85 18.47 -7.10
C ARG A 354 18.82 18.03 -6.03
N LYS A 355 20.12 18.21 -6.25
CA LYS A 355 21.18 17.65 -5.41
C LYS A 355 22.17 18.70 -4.93
N HIS A 356 22.43 18.66 -3.63
CA HIS A 356 23.46 19.44 -2.95
C HIS A 356 24.28 18.53 -2.04
N ALA A 357 25.54 18.88 -1.81
CA ALA A 357 26.43 18.16 -0.92
C ALA A 357 27.26 19.14 -0.09
N THR A 358 27.48 18.80 1.19
CA THR A 358 28.40 19.54 2.06
C THR A 358 29.85 19.24 1.70
N LYS A 359 30.75 20.06 2.23
CA LYS A 359 32.19 19.72 2.25
C LYS A 359 32.41 18.49 3.12
N SER A 360 33.32 17.62 2.70
CA SER A 360 33.72 16.47 3.50
C SER A 360 34.57 16.89 4.70
N LYS A 361 34.43 16.15 5.80
CA LYS A 361 35.25 16.30 7.01
C LYS A 361 36.16 15.09 7.16
N SER A 362 37.41 15.28 7.53
CA SER A 362 38.35 14.16 7.66
C SER A 362 38.29 13.55 9.05
N ASN A 363 38.16 12.23 9.11
CA ASN A 363 38.25 11.37 10.27
C ASN A 363 37.38 11.82 11.46
N ASN A 364 36.11 12.14 11.19
CA ASN A 364 35.21 12.72 12.20
C ASN A 364 33.87 11.97 12.25
N TRP A 365 33.55 11.34 13.38
CA TRP A 365 32.30 10.59 13.61
C TRP A 365 31.15 11.45 14.12
N SER A 366 31.44 12.71 14.49
CA SER A 366 30.45 13.73 14.85
C SER A 366 30.73 15.06 14.14
N PRO A 367 30.68 15.10 12.79
CA PRO A 367 31.07 16.27 12.01
C PRO A 367 30.07 17.42 12.15
N LYS A 368 30.60 18.65 12.26
CA LYS A 368 29.84 19.89 12.17
C LYS A 368 30.01 20.51 10.78
N PHE A 369 28.91 20.68 10.06
CA PHE A 369 28.91 21.20 8.69
C PHE A 369 28.58 22.69 8.68
N ASN A 370 27.45 23.08 9.28
CA ASN A 370 26.92 24.45 9.26
C ASN A 370 26.80 25.04 7.84
N GLU A 371 26.38 24.22 6.88
CA GLU A 371 26.19 24.61 5.48
C GLU A 371 24.70 24.75 5.17
N THR A 372 24.33 25.74 4.36
CA THR A 372 22.93 26.02 3.99
C THR A 372 22.77 25.92 2.48
N PHE A 373 21.71 25.24 2.05
CA PHE A 373 21.35 25.03 0.66
C PHE A 373 19.94 25.51 0.40
N HIS A 374 19.65 25.85 -0.87
CA HIS A 374 18.34 26.34 -1.28
C HIS A 374 17.87 25.53 -2.49
N PHE A 375 16.64 25.03 -2.40
CA PHE A 375 15.92 24.45 -3.52
C PHE A 375 14.79 25.39 -3.92
N MET A 376 14.61 25.55 -5.23
CA MET A 376 13.49 26.31 -5.79
C MET A 376 12.51 25.32 -6.40
N ILE A 377 11.26 25.36 -5.95
CA ILE A 377 10.14 24.54 -6.42
C ILE A 377 9.15 25.50 -7.10
N GLY A 378 8.53 25.02 -8.19
CA GLY A 378 7.60 25.83 -8.98
C GLY A 378 6.25 25.96 -8.26
N ASN A 379 5.31 26.66 -8.88
CA ASN A 379 3.93 26.79 -8.39
C ASN A 379 2.99 25.72 -8.99
N GLU A 380 3.53 24.76 -9.75
CA GLU A 380 2.75 23.74 -10.47
C GLU A 380 2.13 22.71 -9.51
N GLU A 381 2.76 22.43 -8.37
CA GLU A 381 2.37 21.36 -7.44
C GLU A 381 2.51 21.83 -5.98
N SER A 382 1.69 21.27 -5.09
CA SER A 382 1.80 21.55 -3.66
C SER A 382 3.07 20.94 -3.06
N LEU A 383 3.61 21.60 -2.02
CA LEU A 383 4.78 21.13 -1.28
C LEU A 383 4.57 19.74 -0.65
N ASP A 384 3.33 19.31 -0.44
CA ASP A 384 3.00 18.01 0.16
C ASP A 384 3.46 16.81 -0.68
N SER A 385 3.69 17.03 -1.98
CA SER A 385 4.15 16.02 -2.93
C SER A 385 5.68 15.86 -2.96
N TYR A 386 6.40 16.56 -2.08
CA TYR A 386 7.87 16.60 -2.06
C TYR A 386 8.44 16.07 -0.75
N GLU A 387 9.63 15.48 -0.85
CA GLU A 387 10.41 15.03 0.29
C GLU A 387 11.90 15.36 0.12
N LEU A 388 12.59 15.54 1.24
CA LEU A 388 14.04 15.69 1.32
C LEU A 388 14.66 14.35 1.72
N HIS A 389 15.54 13.86 0.85
CA HIS A 389 16.31 12.65 1.05
C HIS A 389 17.74 12.99 1.45
N ILE A 390 18.08 12.71 2.70
CA ILE A 390 19.33 13.11 3.34
C ILE A 390 20.21 11.88 3.50
N CYS A 391 21.33 11.85 2.80
CA CYS A 391 22.29 10.76 2.85
C CYS A 391 23.60 11.23 3.47
N VAL A 392 24.06 10.54 4.52
CA VAL A 392 25.45 10.65 4.97
C VAL A 392 26.27 9.64 4.19
N ARG A 393 27.32 10.11 3.50
CA ARG A 393 28.20 9.28 2.67
C ARG A 393 29.65 9.39 3.13
N ASP A 394 30.42 8.34 2.91
CA ASP A 394 31.86 8.27 3.13
C ASP A 394 32.59 8.46 1.79
N TYR A 395 33.27 9.60 1.64
CA TYR A 395 33.98 9.93 0.41
C TYR A 395 35.11 8.92 0.14
N CYS A 396 35.08 8.30 -1.03
CA CYS A 396 36.08 7.32 -1.43
C CYS A 396 36.90 7.84 -2.61
N PHE A 397 38.22 7.92 -2.44
CA PHE A 397 39.11 8.26 -3.54
C PHE A 397 39.09 7.15 -4.60
N ALA A 398 38.86 7.54 -5.86
CA ALA A 398 38.84 6.65 -7.03
C ALA A 398 37.83 5.48 -6.97
N ARG A 399 36.77 5.59 -6.15
CA ARG A 399 35.66 4.64 -6.05
C ARG A 399 34.36 5.40 -5.82
N ASP A 400 33.22 4.71 -5.92
CA ASP A 400 31.93 5.29 -5.54
C ASP A 400 31.85 5.60 -4.05
N ASP A 401 31.22 6.73 -3.72
CA ASP A 401 30.98 7.16 -2.34
C ASP A 401 29.98 6.23 -1.65
N ARG A 402 30.36 5.73 -0.47
CA ARG A 402 29.59 4.68 0.22
C ARG A 402 28.52 5.29 1.10
N LEU A 403 27.28 4.78 1.02
CA LEU A 403 26.20 5.19 1.91
C LEU A 403 26.51 4.73 3.34
N VAL A 404 26.51 5.68 4.28
CA VAL A 404 26.71 5.43 5.71
C VAL A 404 25.38 5.32 6.43
N GLY A 405 24.44 6.20 6.09
CA GLY A 405 23.08 6.20 6.59
C GLY A 405 22.18 7.21 5.88
N VAL A 406 20.87 7.01 5.97
CA VAL A 406 19.84 7.80 5.28
C VAL A 406 18.74 8.26 6.23
N ALA A 407 18.25 9.48 6.04
CA ALA A 407 17.07 10.02 6.69
C ALA A 407 16.17 10.72 5.66
N ILE A 408 14.86 10.73 5.91
CA ILE A 408 13.86 11.29 5.00
C ILE A 408 12.96 12.25 5.78
N ILE A 409 12.68 13.41 5.20
CA ILE A 409 11.73 14.40 5.72
C ILE A 409 10.70 14.69 4.63
N GLN A 410 9.41 14.55 4.92
CA GLN A 410 8.35 14.96 4.01
C GLN A 410 8.02 16.43 4.23
N LEU A 411 7.90 17.19 3.15
CA LEU A 411 7.64 18.62 3.28
C LEU A 411 6.23 18.89 3.83
N LYS A 412 5.26 18.00 3.59
CA LYS A 412 3.91 18.07 4.15
C LYS A 412 3.89 18.24 5.67
N ASP A 413 4.85 17.65 6.38
CA ASP A 413 4.93 17.72 7.85
C ASP A 413 5.48 19.07 8.34
N ILE A 414 6.05 19.87 7.44
CA ILE A 414 6.67 21.17 7.73
C ILE A 414 5.79 22.32 7.23
N VAL A 415 5.00 22.11 6.16
CA VAL A 415 4.19 23.15 5.52
C VAL A 415 3.34 23.93 6.53
N ASP A 416 2.70 23.24 7.48
CA ASP A 416 1.86 23.86 8.51
C ASP A 416 2.64 24.77 9.48
N GLN A 417 3.90 24.42 9.77
CA GLN A 417 4.75 25.15 10.72
C GLN A 417 5.65 26.18 10.04
N GLY A 418 5.83 26.09 8.72
CA GLY A 418 6.71 26.95 7.91
C GLY A 418 8.22 26.68 8.10
N SER A 419 8.64 26.14 9.25
CA SER A 419 10.03 25.74 9.48
C SER A 419 10.12 24.60 10.50
N CYS A 420 11.18 23.80 10.42
CA CYS A 420 11.49 22.76 11.40
C CYS A 420 12.98 22.72 11.71
N ALA A 421 13.34 22.34 12.93
CA ALA A 421 14.71 22.01 13.31
C ALA A 421 14.68 20.73 14.14
N CYS A 422 15.31 19.67 13.65
CA CYS A 422 15.17 18.34 14.25
C CYS A 422 16.46 17.51 14.14
N TRP A 423 16.60 16.56 15.07
CA TRP A 423 17.55 15.46 14.98
C TRP A 423 16.86 14.25 14.35
N LEU A 424 17.39 13.76 13.25
CA LEU A 424 16.86 12.61 12.51
C LEU A 424 17.76 11.41 12.72
N THR A 425 17.16 10.27 13.03
CA THR A 425 17.89 9.01 13.12
C THR A 425 18.23 8.53 11.73
N LEU A 426 19.49 8.17 11.50
CA LEU A 426 19.95 7.62 10.23
C LEU A 426 19.64 6.12 10.17
N GLY A 427 18.90 5.68 9.16
CA GLY A 427 18.68 4.28 8.84
C GLY A 427 19.78 3.71 7.94
N LYS A 428 19.88 2.38 7.84
CA LYS A 428 20.79 1.69 6.92
C LYS A 428 20.30 1.67 5.47
N ARG A 429 19.00 1.87 5.27
CA ARG A 429 18.30 1.88 3.98
C ARG A 429 16.99 2.65 4.09
N CYS A 430 16.43 3.04 2.96
CA CYS A 430 15.06 3.52 2.87
C CYS A 430 14.09 2.34 3.06
N GLN A 431 13.10 2.46 3.95
CA GLN A 431 12.01 1.49 4.07
C GLN A 431 10.82 1.93 3.22
N MET A 432 10.23 1.03 2.44
CA MET A 432 9.12 1.36 1.54
C MET A 432 7.96 0.39 1.75
N ASP A 433 6.73 0.89 1.57
CA ASP A 433 5.52 0.08 1.49
C ASP A 433 5.42 -0.68 0.15
N GLU A 434 4.45 -1.58 0.01
CA GLU A 434 4.23 -2.41 -1.19
C GLU A 434 4.03 -1.56 -2.46
N THR A 435 3.33 -0.43 -2.32
CA THR A 435 3.13 0.54 -3.41
C THR A 435 4.45 1.16 -3.85
N GLY A 436 5.30 1.55 -2.90
CA GLY A 436 6.62 2.13 -3.14
C GLY A 436 7.54 1.16 -3.87
N TRP A 437 7.53 -0.12 -3.49
CA TRP A 437 8.27 -1.17 -4.20
C TRP A 437 7.78 -1.35 -5.64
N THR A 438 6.47 -1.31 -5.85
CA THR A 438 5.87 -1.42 -7.19
C THR A 438 6.30 -0.24 -8.07
N ILE A 439 6.21 0.99 -7.55
CA ILE A 439 6.62 2.21 -8.24
C ILE A 439 8.12 2.19 -8.58
N MET A 440 8.96 1.82 -7.60
CA MET A 440 10.41 1.69 -7.81
C MET A 440 10.76 0.79 -8.98
N ARG A 441 10.01 -0.31 -9.13
CA ARG A 441 10.24 -1.27 -10.20
C ARG A 441 9.71 -0.79 -11.55
N ILE A 442 8.58 -0.07 -11.58
CA ILE A 442 8.08 0.56 -12.81
C ILE A 442 9.08 1.63 -13.29
N LEU A 443 9.63 2.42 -12.36
CA LEU A 443 10.59 3.47 -12.67
C LEU A 443 11.97 2.92 -13.07
N SER A 444 12.42 1.79 -12.52
CA SER A 444 13.76 1.22 -12.82
C SER A 444 13.96 0.84 -14.28
N GLN A 445 12.85 0.66 -15.00
CA GLN A 445 12.84 0.28 -16.40
C GLN A 445 12.75 1.46 -17.35
N ARG A 446 12.52 2.68 -16.85
CA ARG A 446 12.54 3.89 -17.65
C ARG A 446 14.00 4.30 -17.89
N THR A 447 14.71 3.47 -18.65
CA THR A 447 16.15 3.65 -18.96
C THR A 447 16.44 4.87 -19.83
N ASN A 448 15.42 5.54 -20.37
CA ASN A 448 15.56 6.82 -21.08
C ASN A 448 15.22 8.04 -20.21
N ASP A 449 14.74 7.82 -18.98
CA ASP A 449 14.32 8.88 -18.08
C ASP A 449 15.34 9.04 -16.94
N GLU A 450 16.14 10.12 -17.01
CA GLU A 450 17.16 10.41 -16.00
C GLU A 450 16.56 10.71 -14.61
N VAL A 451 15.34 11.25 -14.54
CA VAL A 451 14.63 11.47 -13.28
C VAL A 451 14.30 10.14 -12.62
N ALA A 452 13.76 9.20 -13.40
CA ALA A 452 13.44 7.87 -12.93
C ALA A 452 14.69 7.10 -12.48
N LYS A 453 15.78 7.16 -13.27
CA LYS A 453 17.06 6.52 -12.90
C LYS A 453 17.63 7.05 -11.59
N GLU A 454 17.68 8.38 -11.42
CA GLU A 454 18.21 8.98 -10.21
C GLU A 454 17.34 8.64 -9.00
N PHE A 455 16.02 8.72 -9.15
CA PHE A 455 15.07 8.33 -8.11
C PHE A 455 15.29 6.87 -7.66
N VAL A 456 15.35 5.95 -8.62
CA VAL A 456 15.55 4.53 -8.35
C VAL A 456 16.91 4.30 -7.67
N LYS A 457 17.98 4.86 -8.22
CA LYS A 457 19.33 4.74 -7.63
C LYS A 457 19.36 5.23 -6.19
N LEU A 458 18.73 6.37 -5.92
CA LEU A 458 18.72 7.00 -4.61
C LEU A 458 17.94 6.17 -3.57
N LYS A 459 16.77 5.67 -3.97
CA LYS A 459 15.87 4.91 -3.12
C LYS A 459 16.31 3.46 -2.92
N SER A 460 17.00 2.86 -3.90
CA SER A 460 17.59 1.52 -3.79
C SER A 460 18.97 1.49 -3.12
N ASP A 461 19.54 2.64 -2.75
CA ASP A 461 20.86 2.71 -2.14
C ASP A 461 20.83 2.09 -0.74
N ILE A 462 21.77 1.21 -0.46
CA ILE A 462 21.85 0.44 0.79
C ILE A 462 23.24 0.62 1.38
N ARG A 463 23.28 0.86 2.70
CA ARG A 463 24.53 0.87 3.44
C ARG A 463 25.26 -0.46 3.26
N SER A 464 26.47 -0.42 2.71
CA SER A 464 27.30 -1.62 2.55
C SER A 464 27.51 -2.32 3.89
N ALA A 465 27.44 -3.66 3.90
CA ALA A 465 27.66 -4.45 5.10
C ALA A 465 29.07 -4.18 5.67
N ASP A 466 29.17 -4.03 7.00
CA ASP A 466 30.47 -3.96 7.65
C ASP A 466 31.22 -5.27 7.36
N PRO A 467 32.49 -5.23 6.91
CA PRO A 467 33.24 -6.45 6.64
C PRO A 467 33.31 -7.30 7.92
N VAL A 468 32.81 -8.54 7.83
CA VAL A 468 32.92 -9.49 8.93
C VAL A 468 34.42 -9.73 9.18
N PRO A 469 34.93 -9.52 10.41
CA PRO A 469 36.31 -9.86 10.72
C PRO A 469 36.48 -11.37 10.56
N GLY A 470 37.24 -11.81 9.55
CA GLY A 470 37.62 -13.23 9.38
C GLY A 470 37.14 -13.95 8.12
N ALA A 471 36.50 -13.29 7.15
CA ALA A 471 36.31 -13.92 5.84
C ALA A 471 37.65 -13.94 5.07
N PRO A 472 38.23 -15.11 4.74
CA PRO A 472 39.44 -15.17 3.95
C PRO A 472 39.13 -14.64 2.55
N GLY A 473 39.88 -13.62 2.13
CA GLY A 473 39.78 -13.06 0.79
C GLY A 473 40.09 -14.13 -0.26
N SER A 474 39.17 -14.36 -1.18
CA SER A 474 39.43 -15.02 -2.45
C SER A 474 40.37 -14.13 -3.27
N GLN A 475 41.62 -14.58 -3.39
CA GLN A 475 42.50 -14.24 -4.50
C GLN A 475 41.95 -14.79 -5.82
#